data_AF-A0A1W6BUL7-F1
#
_entry.id   AF-A0A1W6BUL7-F1
#
_cell.length_a   1.000
_cell.length_b   1.000
_cell.length_c   1.000
_cell.angle_alpha   90.00
_cell.angle_beta   90.00
_cell.angle_gamma   90.00
#
_symmetry.space_group_name_H-M   'P 1'
#
loop_
_entity.id
_entity.type
_entity.pdbx_description
1 polymer ?
#
loop_
_entity_poly.entity_id
_entity_poly.type
_entity_poly.pdbx_seq_one_letter_code
_entity_poly.pdbx_strand_id
1 'polypeptide(L)'
;MTYILLLIIISIILSYLILKCIYTIIFKSKKNVSKFLVFLGSIGLIIFYYTPYSYYLEPSFYEFREICQLDPEIYQANGGKIDEEYYNKVLRHFDMSWDAMDWKDIQQKSRINDYGDFLYKIKKYDNRVYYSFTLFFKNNQARRDNIEKIMLYANWDKMRPLPAGNEGTGFFLGSVPISCIYFKKD
;
A
#
# COMPACT_ATOMS: atom_id res chain seq x y z
N MET A 1 0.74 -1.54 37.66
CA MET A 1 1.91 -0.69 37.32
C MET A 1 3.23 -1.37 37.66
N THR A 2 3.43 -1.87 38.89
CA THR A 2 4.61 -2.65 39.31
C THR A 2 4.86 -3.91 38.48
N TYR A 3 3.82 -4.71 38.18
CA TYR A 3 3.96 -5.91 37.34
C TYR A 3 4.41 -5.61 35.90
N ILE A 4 3.90 -4.53 35.31
CA ILE A 4 4.29 -4.08 33.96
C ILE A 4 5.76 -3.65 33.97
N LEU A 5 6.18 -2.93 35.01
CA LEU A 5 7.55 -2.47 35.20
C LEU A 5 8.52 -3.65 35.40
N LEU A 6 8.10 -4.69 36.12
CA LEU A 6 8.85 -5.93 36.31
C LEU A 6 9.03 -6.71 34.99
N LEU A 7 7.96 -6.82 34.19
CA LEU A 7 7.98 -7.47 32.88
C LEU A 7 8.93 -6.78 31.90
N ILE A 8 8.94 -5.44 31.90
CA ILE A 8 9.86 -4.64 31.09
C ILE A 8 11.32 -4.90 31.52
N ILE A 9 11.60 -4.88 32.83
CA ILE A 9 12.95 -5.14 33.36
C ILE A 9 13.42 -6.55 32.98
N ILE A 10 12.57 -7.56 33.15
CA ILE A 10 12.89 -8.95 32.81
C ILE A 10 13.16 -9.09 31.31
N SER A 11 12.34 -8.47 30.46
CA SER A 11 12.53 -8.48 29.00
C SER A 11 13.86 -7.83 28.58
N ILE A 12 14.24 -6.71 29.20
CA ILE A 12 15.52 -6.04 28.96
C ILE A 12 16.70 -6.92 29.37
N ILE A 13 16.63 -7.56 30.54
CA ILE A 13 17.68 -8.47 31.03
C ILE A 13 17.82 -9.67 30.10
N LEU A 14 16.70 -10.27 29.69
CA LEU A 14 16.69 -11.44 28.82
C LEU A 14 17.26 -11.11 27.43
N SER A 15 16.87 -9.96 26.87
CA SER A 15 17.39 -9.45 25.60
C SER A 15 18.90 -9.23 25.66
N TYR A 16 19.42 -8.63 26.75
CA TYR A 16 20.85 -8.45 26.96
C TYR A 16 21.61 -9.78 27.01
N LEU A 17 21.07 -10.79 27.70
CA LEU A 17 21.68 -12.12 27.80
C LEU A 17 21.71 -12.82 26.43
N ILE A 18 20.63 -12.74 25.67
CA ILE A 18 20.54 -13.30 24.31
C ILE A 18 21.55 -12.63 23.38
N LEU A 19 21.63 -11.29 23.39
CA LEU A 19 22.62 -10.54 22.61
C LEU A 19 24.05 -10.93 22.99
N LYS A 20 24.33 -11.11 24.28
CA LYS A 20 25.65 -11.53 24.78
C LYS A 20 26.01 -12.95 24.33
N CYS A 21 25.05 -13.88 24.33
CA CYS A 21 25.24 -15.23 23.82
C CYS A 21 25.52 -15.23 22.31
N ILE A 22 24.71 -14.51 21.53
CA ILE A 22 24.90 -14.35 20.07
C ILE A 22 26.27 -13.71 19.77
N TYR A 23 26.64 -12.66 20.50
CA TYR A 23 27.97 -12.03 20.42
C TYR A 23 29.10 -13.03 20.66
N THR A 24 28.96 -13.88 21.68
CA THR A 24 30.00 -14.84 22.07
C THR A 24 30.15 -15.98 21.06
N ILE A 25 29.03 -16.42 20.45
CA ILE A 25 29.00 -17.51 19.46
C ILE A 25 29.50 -17.03 18.10
N ILE A 26 29.01 -15.88 17.60
CA ILE A 26 29.28 -15.41 16.24
C ILE A 26 30.64 -14.70 16.14
N PHE A 27 31.06 -13.96 17.16
CA PHE A 27 32.22 -13.07 17.08
C PHE A 27 33.33 -13.45 18.06
N LYS A 28 33.84 -14.67 17.89
CA LYS A 28 35.04 -15.16 18.60
C LYS A 28 36.35 -14.45 18.16
N SER A 29 36.28 -13.56 17.16
CA SER A 29 37.42 -12.88 16.55
C SER A 29 37.22 -11.36 16.54
N LYS A 30 38.17 -10.62 17.14
CA LYS A 30 38.29 -9.14 17.20
C LYS A 30 37.25 -8.39 18.09
N LYS A 31 37.56 -8.40 19.40
CA LYS A 31 36.86 -7.82 20.57
C LYS A 31 36.27 -6.40 20.45
N ASN A 32 36.77 -5.55 19.53
CA ASN A 32 36.31 -4.15 19.40
C ASN A 32 35.33 -3.93 18.22
N VAL A 33 35.50 -4.62 17.09
CA VAL A 33 34.61 -4.48 15.92
C VAL A 33 33.25 -5.13 16.19
N SER A 34 33.24 -6.22 16.93
CA SER A 34 32.03 -6.98 17.26
C SER A 34 31.03 -6.22 18.15
N LYS A 35 31.50 -5.48 19.17
CA LYS A 35 30.61 -4.73 20.07
C LYS A 35 29.88 -3.59 19.34
N PHE A 36 30.58 -2.96 18.40
CA PHE A 36 30.03 -1.88 17.58
C PHE A 36 28.95 -2.39 16.60
N LEU A 37 29.17 -3.56 15.98
CA LEU A 37 28.18 -4.19 15.10
C LEU A 37 26.92 -4.64 15.83
N VAL A 38 27.05 -5.21 17.04
CA VAL A 38 25.90 -5.60 17.86
C VAL A 38 25.09 -4.38 18.32
N PHE A 39 25.76 -3.28 18.67
CA PHE A 39 25.11 -2.02 19.02
C PHE A 39 24.34 -1.43 17.83
N LEU A 40 24.96 -1.36 16.65
CA LEU A 40 24.30 -0.96 15.39
C LEU A 40 23.13 -1.87 15.03
N GLY A 41 23.27 -3.18 15.19
CA GLY A 41 22.20 -4.15 14.95
C GLY A 41 21.01 -3.94 15.89
N SER A 42 21.26 -3.68 17.18
CA SER A 42 20.20 -3.40 18.16
C SER A 42 19.49 -2.07 17.93
N ILE A 43 20.23 -1.00 17.59
CA ILE A 43 19.63 0.29 17.20
C ILE A 43 18.81 0.12 15.92
N GLY A 44 19.33 -0.62 14.94
CA GLY A 44 18.62 -0.97 13.71
C GLY A 44 17.30 -1.68 14.02
N LEU A 45 17.31 -2.73 14.84
CA LEU A 45 16.11 -3.47 15.24
C LEU A 45 15.07 -2.59 15.96
N ILE A 46 15.51 -1.70 16.85
CA ILE A 46 14.62 -0.75 17.56
C ILE A 46 14.02 0.24 16.57
N ILE A 47 14.82 0.79 15.65
CA ILE A 47 14.33 1.67 14.58
C ILE A 47 13.32 0.91 13.71
N PHE A 48 13.61 -0.31 13.28
CA PHE A 48 12.69 -1.14 12.48
C PHE A 48 11.36 -1.43 13.21
N TYR A 49 11.41 -1.66 14.52
CA TYR A 49 10.22 -1.97 15.32
C TYR A 49 9.34 -0.74 15.60
N TYR A 50 9.96 0.43 15.83
CA TYR A 50 9.24 1.64 16.26
C TYR A 50 9.08 2.73 15.20
N THR A 51 9.77 2.65 14.06
CA THR A 51 9.58 3.63 12.98
C THR A 51 8.50 3.21 11.98
N PRO A 52 7.71 4.18 11.47
CA PRO A 52 6.75 3.94 10.40
C PRO A 52 7.41 3.57 9.05
N TYR A 53 8.75 3.43 8.99
CA TYR A 53 9.46 2.90 7.82
C TYR A 53 9.02 1.48 7.42
N SER A 54 8.39 0.73 8.33
CA SER A 54 7.75 -0.54 7.99
C SER A 54 6.65 -0.43 6.93
N TYR A 55 6.07 0.76 6.69
CA TYR A 55 5.10 0.96 5.61
C TYR A 55 5.76 0.93 4.23
N TYR A 56 6.87 1.65 4.07
CA TYR A 56 7.59 1.74 2.80
C TYR A 56 8.22 0.43 2.37
N LEU A 57 8.41 -0.52 3.28
CA LEU A 57 8.99 -1.83 3.00
C LEU A 57 7.91 -2.90 2.73
N GLU A 58 6.64 -2.54 2.84
CA GLU A 58 5.55 -3.49 2.65
C GLU A 58 5.23 -3.64 1.15
N PRO A 59 5.20 -4.86 0.58
CA PRO A 59 4.95 -5.06 -0.85
C PRO A 59 3.66 -4.38 -1.35
N SER A 60 2.61 -4.39 -0.52
CA SER A 60 1.33 -3.74 -0.84
C SER A 60 1.42 -2.22 -0.92
N PHE A 61 2.36 -1.58 -0.22
CA PHE A 61 2.58 -0.14 -0.35
C PHE A 61 3.26 0.20 -1.68
N TYR A 62 4.22 -0.62 -2.13
CA TYR A 62 4.85 -0.44 -3.43
C TYR A 62 3.83 -0.59 -4.57
N GLU A 63 2.99 -1.62 -4.52
CA GLU A 63 1.90 -1.81 -5.49
C GLU A 63 0.95 -0.62 -5.50
N PHE A 64 0.50 -0.16 -4.31
CA PHE A 64 -0.32 1.03 -4.18
C PHE A 64 0.34 2.27 -4.81
N ARG A 65 1.64 2.48 -4.54
CA ARG A 65 2.39 3.61 -5.08
C ARG A 65 2.49 3.55 -6.61
N GLU A 66 2.74 2.38 -7.19
CA GLU A 66 2.78 2.19 -8.64
C GLU A 66 1.43 2.54 -9.28
N ILE A 67 0.32 2.07 -8.70
CA ILE A 67 -1.02 2.41 -9.17
C ILE A 67 -1.25 3.92 -9.09
N CYS A 68 -0.85 4.57 -8.00
CA CYS A 68 -1.03 6.02 -7.86
C CYS A 68 -0.19 6.87 -8.82
N GLN A 69 0.91 6.33 -9.38
CA GLN A 69 1.63 7.02 -10.46
C GLN A 69 0.82 7.09 -11.76
N LEU A 70 -0.20 6.24 -11.90
CA LEU A 70 -1.14 6.23 -13.02
C LEU A 70 -2.40 7.05 -12.75
N ASP A 71 -2.51 7.73 -11.60
CA ASP A 71 -3.56 8.73 -11.40
C ASP A 71 -3.48 9.77 -12.53
N PRO A 72 -4.58 10.11 -13.22
CA PRO A 72 -4.53 10.95 -14.41
C PRO A 72 -3.77 12.27 -14.21
N GLU A 73 -4.00 12.95 -13.09
CA GLU A 73 -3.35 14.23 -12.79
C GLU A 73 -1.85 14.03 -12.51
N ILE A 74 -1.49 13.04 -11.70
CA ILE A 74 -0.09 12.73 -11.39
C ILE A 74 0.66 12.29 -12.64
N TYR A 75 0.05 11.42 -13.46
CA TYR A 75 0.65 10.90 -14.68
C TYR A 75 0.91 12.02 -15.69
N GLN A 76 -0.06 12.92 -15.89
CA GLN A 76 0.10 14.09 -16.76
C GLN A 76 1.13 15.08 -16.22
N ALA A 77 1.15 15.34 -14.90
CA ALA A 77 2.16 16.20 -14.28
C ALA A 77 3.59 15.69 -14.46
N ASN A 78 3.77 14.37 -14.58
CA ASN A 78 5.04 13.73 -14.88
C ASN A 78 5.37 13.67 -16.40
N GLY A 79 4.58 14.35 -17.24
CA GLY A 79 4.78 14.42 -18.70
C GLY A 79 4.10 13.31 -19.50
N GLY A 80 3.27 12.47 -18.85
CA GLY A 80 2.49 11.43 -19.51
C GLY A 80 1.32 11.99 -20.34
N LYS A 81 0.87 11.21 -21.32
CA LYS A 81 -0.31 11.52 -22.15
C LYS A 81 -1.40 10.49 -21.92
N ILE A 82 -2.66 10.94 -21.86
CA ILE A 82 -3.82 10.06 -21.73
C ILE A 82 -4.19 9.53 -23.12
N ASP A 83 -3.49 8.48 -23.52
CA ASP A 83 -3.65 7.78 -24.80
C ASP A 83 -3.78 6.26 -24.58
N GLU A 84 -3.74 5.49 -25.66
CA GLU A 84 -3.83 4.03 -25.62
C GLU A 84 -2.77 3.37 -24.72
N GLU A 85 -1.55 3.92 -24.68
CA GLU A 85 -0.49 3.40 -23.82
C GLU A 85 -0.88 3.57 -22.34
N TYR A 86 -1.44 4.72 -21.98
CA TYR A 86 -1.96 4.96 -20.64
C TYR A 86 -3.08 3.97 -20.27
N TYR A 87 -4.06 3.76 -21.16
CA TYR A 87 -5.15 2.82 -20.89
C TYR A 87 -4.63 1.39 -20.67
N ASN A 88 -3.69 0.93 -21.49
CA ASN A 88 -3.07 -0.37 -21.32
C ASN A 88 -2.28 -0.48 -20.00
N LYS A 89 -1.55 0.56 -19.59
CA LYS A 89 -0.85 0.58 -18.28
C LYS A 89 -1.82 0.39 -17.13
N VAL A 90 -2.93 1.13 -17.11
CA VAL A 90 -3.95 1.03 -16.06
C VAL A 90 -4.63 -0.34 -16.08
N LEU A 91 -5.08 -0.80 -17.25
CA LEU A 91 -5.84 -2.04 -17.40
C LEU A 91 -5.02 -3.29 -17.08
N ARG A 92 -3.71 -3.24 -17.24
CA ARG A 92 -2.81 -4.34 -16.85
C ARG A 92 -2.93 -4.69 -15.37
N HIS A 93 -3.19 -3.71 -14.50
CA HIS A 93 -3.42 -3.99 -13.07
C HIS A 93 -4.70 -4.80 -12.81
N PHE A 94 -5.63 -4.80 -13.77
CA PHE A 94 -6.87 -5.58 -13.72
C PHE A 94 -6.84 -6.81 -14.63
N ASP A 95 -5.65 -7.23 -15.08
CA ASP A 95 -5.48 -8.38 -15.98
C ASP A 95 -6.25 -8.23 -17.31
N MET A 96 -6.35 -6.97 -17.79
CA MET A 96 -7.05 -6.58 -19.02
C MET A 96 -6.14 -5.81 -19.96
N SER A 97 -6.58 -5.64 -21.21
CA SER A 97 -5.96 -4.77 -22.21
C SER A 97 -7.01 -3.94 -22.92
N TRP A 98 -6.60 -2.79 -23.45
CA TRP A 98 -7.49 -1.83 -24.11
C TRP A 98 -8.13 -2.41 -25.37
N ASP A 99 -7.37 -3.13 -26.19
CA ASP A 99 -7.86 -3.71 -27.43
C ASP A 99 -8.77 -4.92 -27.22
N ALA A 100 -8.65 -5.61 -26.08
CA ALA A 100 -9.50 -6.74 -25.72
C ALA A 100 -10.81 -6.32 -25.02
N MET A 101 -11.08 -5.02 -24.86
CA MET A 101 -12.30 -4.55 -24.21
C MET A 101 -13.55 -4.86 -25.06
N ASP A 102 -14.47 -5.64 -24.48
CA ASP A 102 -15.78 -5.90 -25.09
C ASP A 102 -16.75 -4.75 -24.76
N TRP A 103 -16.90 -3.82 -25.71
CA TRP A 103 -17.80 -2.68 -25.59
C TRP A 103 -19.28 -3.06 -25.41
N LYS A 104 -19.71 -4.24 -25.86
CA LYS A 104 -21.09 -4.71 -25.61
C LYS A 104 -21.28 -5.10 -24.15
N ASP A 105 -20.31 -5.82 -23.58
CA ASP A 105 -20.31 -6.16 -22.14
C ASP A 105 -20.23 -4.90 -21.27
N ILE A 106 -19.36 -3.96 -21.65
CA ILE A 106 -19.24 -2.66 -20.96
C ILE A 106 -20.56 -1.90 -21.01
N GLN A 107 -21.24 -1.84 -22.17
CA GLN A 107 -22.55 -1.18 -22.29
C GLN A 107 -23.56 -1.79 -21.31
N GLN A 108 -23.61 -3.12 -21.20
CA GLN A 108 -24.54 -3.82 -20.31
C GLN A 108 -24.23 -3.61 -18.83
N LYS A 109 -22.95 -3.54 -18.47
CA LYS A 109 -22.48 -3.33 -17.08
C LYS A 109 -22.39 -1.87 -16.67
N SER A 110 -22.49 -0.95 -17.62
CA SER A 110 -22.52 0.48 -17.36
C SER A 110 -23.80 0.88 -16.65
N ARG A 111 -23.72 1.94 -15.85
CA ARG A 111 -24.85 2.45 -15.06
C ARG A 111 -24.83 3.96 -15.03
N ILE A 112 -25.99 4.53 -14.71
CA ILE A 112 -26.12 5.97 -14.42
C ILE A 112 -25.90 6.17 -12.91
N ASN A 113 -25.03 7.11 -12.53
CA ASN A 113 -24.83 7.49 -11.12
C ASN A 113 -25.87 8.52 -10.67
N ASP A 114 -25.81 8.92 -9.39
CA ASP A 114 -26.74 9.90 -8.82
C ASP A 114 -26.64 11.30 -9.45
N TYR A 115 -25.54 11.59 -10.15
CA TYR A 115 -25.30 12.84 -10.87
C TYR A 115 -25.75 12.78 -12.34
N GLY A 116 -26.29 11.65 -12.80
CA GLY A 116 -26.71 11.45 -14.19
C GLY A 116 -25.60 11.03 -15.15
N ASP A 117 -24.38 10.78 -14.67
CA ASP A 117 -23.28 10.31 -15.53
C ASP A 117 -23.46 8.83 -15.88
N PHE A 118 -23.38 8.48 -17.16
CA PHE A 118 -23.26 7.09 -17.61
C PHE A 118 -21.81 6.64 -17.49
N LEU A 119 -21.56 5.60 -16.69
CA LEU A 119 -20.21 5.16 -16.36
C LEU A 119 -20.07 3.64 -16.29
N TYR A 120 -18.84 3.18 -16.54
CA TYR A 120 -18.39 1.82 -16.30
C TYR A 120 -17.27 1.85 -15.27
N LYS A 121 -17.36 0.98 -14.25
CA LYS A 121 -16.38 0.93 -13.16
C LYS A 121 -15.89 -0.50 -12.93
N ILE A 122 -14.58 -0.67 -13.03
CA ILE A 122 -13.88 -1.89 -12.62
C ILE A 122 -13.18 -1.65 -11.29
N LYS A 123 -13.13 -2.67 -10.46
CA LYS A 123 -12.59 -2.61 -9.09
C LYS A 123 -11.85 -3.89 -8.78
N LYS A 124 -10.72 -3.78 -8.10
CA LYS A 124 -9.89 -4.89 -7.63
C LYS A 124 -9.48 -4.62 -6.19
N TYR A 125 -9.43 -5.69 -5.42
CA TYR A 125 -8.95 -5.70 -4.04
C TYR A 125 -7.77 -6.66 -4.02
N ASP A 126 -6.59 -6.16 -3.73
CA ASP A 126 -5.40 -6.97 -3.56
C ASP A 126 -4.81 -6.72 -2.17
N ASN A 127 -4.98 -7.71 -1.29
CA ASN A 127 -4.54 -7.66 0.11
C ASN A 127 -5.04 -6.39 0.85
N ARG A 128 -4.18 -5.37 0.94
CA ARG A 128 -4.43 -4.09 1.64
C ARG A 128 -4.69 -2.93 0.67
N VAL A 129 -4.67 -3.17 -0.63
CA VAL A 129 -4.88 -2.18 -1.68
C VAL A 129 -6.27 -2.38 -2.26
N TYR A 130 -7.06 -1.31 -2.28
CA TYR A 130 -8.27 -1.23 -3.09
C TYR A 130 -8.01 -0.24 -4.21
N TYR A 131 -8.35 -0.61 -5.45
CA TYR A 131 -8.31 0.32 -6.55
C TYR A 131 -9.42 0.08 -7.55
N SER A 132 -9.77 1.15 -8.25
CA SER A 132 -10.83 1.13 -9.25
C SER A 132 -10.54 2.11 -10.36
N PHE A 133 -10.86 1.71 -11.59
CA PHE A 133 -10.79 2.54 -12.76
C PHE A 133 -12.20 2.74 -13.32
N THR A 134 -12.55 4.00 -13.58
CA THR A 134 -13.89 4.40 -14.02
C THR A 134 -13.79 5.14 -15.34
N LEU A 135 -14.56 4.70 -16.32
CA LEU A 135 -14.79 5.38 -17.59
C LEU A 135 -16.13 6.11 -17.51
N PHE A 136 -16.14 7.39 -17.79
CA PHE A 136 -17.35 8.19 -17.93
C PHE A 136 -17.58 8.49 -19.41
N PHE A 137 -18.83 8.38 -19.85
CA PHE A 137 -19.20 8.55 -21.24
C PHE A 137 -20.00 9.83 -21.44
N LYS A 138 -19.83 10.47 -22.61
CA LYS A 138 -20.53 11.71 -22.98
C LYS A 138 -22.05 11.54 -23.07
N ASN A 139 -22.51 10.31 -23.28
CA ASN A 139 -23.91 9.92 -23.33
C ASN A 139 -24.04 8.43 -22.99
N ASN A 140 -25.26 7.88 -23.06
CA ASN A 140 -25.59 6.50 -22.67
C ASN A 140 -25.07 5.41 -23.64
N GLN A 141 -23.95 5.66 -24.34
CA GLN A 141 -23.30 4.73 -25.25
C GLN A 141 -21.85 4.48 -24.79
N ALA A 142 -21.57 3.26 -24.34
CA ALA A 142 -20.23 2.81 -24.01
C ALA A 142 -19.47 2.44 -25.28
N ARG A 143 -18.70 3.41 -25.79
CA ARG A 143 -17.79 3.23 -26.93
C ARG A 143 -16.48 3.95 -26.68
N ARG A 144 -15.42 3.47 -27.34
CA ARG A 144 -14.05 4.00 -27.23
C ARG A 144 -13.96 5.50 -27.48
N ASP A 145 -14.64 5.99 -28.52
CA ASP A 145 -14.66 7.40 -28.96
C ASP A 145 -15.56 8.30 -28.10
N ASN A 146 -16.41 7.69 -27.27
CA ASN A 146 -17.44 8.37 -26.49
C ASN A 146 -17.04 8.59 -25.03
N ILE A 147 -15.80 8.25 -24.66
CA ILE A 147 -15.26 8.53 -23.33
C ILE A 147 -15.07 10.04 -23.17
N GLU A 148 -15.59 10.56 -22.08
CA GLU A 148 -15.49 11.97 -21.71
C GLU A 148 -14.33 12.21 -20.75
N LYS A 149 -14.31 11.42 -19.66
CA LYS A 149 -13.34 11.54 -18.58
C LYS A 149 -13.08 10.17 -17.97
N ILE A 150 -11.96 10.07 -17.27
CA ILE A 150 -11.52 8.87 -16.58
C ILE A 150 -11.26 9.19 -15.12
N MET A 151 -11.38 8.20 -14.26
CA MET A 151 -10.98 8.32 -12.86
C MET A 151 -10.29 7.04 -12.41
N LEU A 152 -9.07 7.19 -11.92
CA LEU A 152 -8.38 6.16 -11.16
C LEU A 152 -8.50 6.51 -9.68
N TYR A 153 -8.91 5.54 -8.88
CA TYR A 153 -8.96 5.68 -7.44
C TYR A 153 -8.22 4.51 -6.83
N ALA A 154 -7.28 4.77 -5.93
CA ALA A 154 -6.64 3.73 -5.15
C ALA A 154 -6.49 4.18 -3.70
N ASN A 155 -6.66 3.22 -2.79
CA ASN A 155 -6.41 3.36 -1.38
C ASN A 155 -5.54 2.21 -0.88
N TRP A 156 -4.71 2.51 0.11
CA TRP A 156 -3.99 1.53 0.88
C TRP A 156 -4.42 1.57 2.34
N ASP A 157 -4.93 0.45 2.82
CA ASP A 157 -5.35 0.28 4.20
C ASP A 157 -4.11 0.20 5.10
N LYS A 158 -3.99 1.14 6.03
CA LYS A 158 -2.89 1.18 7.02
C LYS A 158 -3.16 0.32 8.25
N MET A 159 -4.36 -0.22 8.42
CA MET A 159 -4.69 -1.08 9.56
C MET A 159 -3.87 -2.36 9.56
N ARG A 160 -3.28 -2.67 10.71
CA ARG A 160 -2.51 -3.87 11.00
C ARG A 160 -3.03 -4.49 12.28
N PRO A 161 -3.35 -5.79 12.30
CA PRO A 161 -3.65 -6.46 13.55
C PRO A 161 -2.43 -6.40 14.48
N LEU A 162 -2.63 -5.85 15.68
CA LEU A 162 -1.71 -6.04 16.79
C LEU A 162 -1.99 -7.42 17.38
N PRO A 163 -0.97 -8.27 17.57
CA PRO A 163 -1.09 -9.46 18.41
C PRO A 163 -1.10 -9.04 19.89
N ALA A 164 -2.11 -8.25 20.26
CA ALA A 164 -2.42 -7.83 21.61
C ALA A 164 -3.93 -8.03 21.81
N GLY A 165 -4.33 -8.24 23.06
CA GLY A 165 -5.73 -8.39 23.44
C GLY A 165 -6.21 -9.83 23.60
N ASN A 166 -7.39 -9.94 24.16
CA ASN A 166 -8.12 -11.17 24.43
C ASN A 166 -8.74 -11.67 23.12
N GLU A 167 -8.93 -12.98 22.99
CA GLU A 167 -9.60 -13.57 21.83
C GLU A 167 -10.96 -12.89 21.58
N GLY A 168 -11.14 -12.30 20.39
CA GLY A 168 -12.39 -11.71 19.94
C GLY A 168 -12.43 -10.18 19.79
N THR A 169 -11.46 -9.40 20.29
CA THR A 169 -11.50 -7.92 20.23
C THR A 169 -10.24 -7.28 19.64
N GLY A 170 -9.54 -7.98 18.73
CA GLY A 170 -8.18 -7.65 18.25
C GLY A 170 -7.88 -6.15 18.16
N PHE A 171 -6.76 -5.72 18.72
CA PHE A 171 -6.30 -4.34 18.59
C PHE A 171 -5.72 -4.13 17.19
N PHE A 172 -5.88 -2.94 16.60
CA PHE A 172 -5.31 -2.60 15.30
C PHE A 172 -4.37 -1.39 15.43
N LEU A 173 -3.17 -1.46 14.85
CA LEU A 173 -2.33 -0.30 14.58
C LEU A 173 -2.71 0.27 13.22
N GLY A 174 -2.77 1.59 13.11
CA GLY A 174 -3.08 2.26 11.85
C GLY A 174 -4.28 3.19 11.98
N SER A 175 -4.50 3.99 10.95
CA SER A 175 -5.56 4.99 10.88
C SER A 175 -6.28 4.92 9.53
N VAL A 176 -7.00 5.98 9.17
CA VAL A 176 -7.72 6.13 7.89
C VAL A 176 -6.81 5.73 6.71
N PRO A 177 -7.28 4.89 5.77
CA PRO A 177 -6.55 4.53 4.55
C PRO A 177 -5.97 5.75 3.85
N ILE A 178 -4.80 5.61 3.23
CA ILE A 178 -4.24 6.68 2.39
C ILE A 178 -4.70 6.48 0.95
N SER A 179 -4.95 7.58 0.25
CA SER A 179 -5.29 7.58 -1.17
C SER A 179 -4.17 8.20 -2.00
N CYS A 180 -4.28 8.16 -3.33
CA CYS A 180 -3.30 8.77 -4.23
C CYS A 180 -3.11 10.28 -4.03
N ILE A 181 -4.04 10.96 -3.33
CA ILE A 181 -3.90 12.36 -2.92
C ILE A 181 -2.61 12.57 -2.12
N TYR A 182 -2.15 11.55 -1.38
CA TYR A 182 -0.89 11.58 -0.65
C TYR A 182 0.34 11.92 -1.53
N PHE A 183 0.28 11.64 -2.84
CA PHE A 183 1.38 11.87 -3.78
C PHE A 183 1.19 13.10 -4.67
N LYS A 184 0.05 13.78 -4.59
CA LYS A 184 -0.16 15.05 -5.31
C LYS A 184 0.74 16.09 -4.65
N LYS A 185 1.51 16.81 -5.47
CA LYS A 185 2.30 17.95 -5.00
C LYS A 185 1.36 19.15 -4.85
N ASP A 186 1.47 19.85 -3.72
CA ASP A 186 0.84 21.15 -3.50
C ASP A 186 1.39 22.21 -4.48
#